data_AF-A0A645I9U7-F1
#
_entry.id   AF-A0A645I9U7-F1
#
_cell.length_a   1.000
_cell.length_b   1.000
_cell.length_c   1.000
_cell.angle_alpha   90.00
_cell.angle_beta   90.00
_cell.angle_gamma   90.00
#
_symmetry.space_group_name_H-M   'P 1'
#
loop_
_entity.id
_entity.type
_entity.pdbx_description
1 polymer ?
#
loop_
_entity_poly.entity_id
_entity_poly.type
_entity_poly.pdbx_seq_one_letter_code
_entity_poly.pdbx_strand_id
1 'polypeptide(L)'
;MGGRGAKTGYLDKNQHIFEYEADKLREVVRTGQAIGKTLQRPEKEAIPFRECCCCKLITLPLEMEYTKCCVCGWIDDPFQNGNPDNPNGRNGLSLNEAKENYKRFGTTKPK
;
A
#
# COMPACT_ATOMS: atom_id res chain seq x y z
N MET A 1 10.06 33.49 -39.63
CA MET A 1 10.28 32.21 -40.36
C MET A 1 9.22 31.22 -39.87
N GLY A 2 8.41 30.68 -40.80
CA GLY A 2 7.40 29.63 -40.59
C GLY A 2 6.10 30.11 -39.92
N GLY A 3 4.89 30.03 -40.47
CA GLY A 3 4.35 29.23 -41.57
C GLY A 3 3.00 28.69 -41.11
N ARG A 4 1.95 29.51 -41.08
CA ARG A 4 0.58 29.04 -40.77
C ARG A 4 -0.05 28.51 -42.07
N GLY A 5 0.11 27.20 -42.28
CA GLY A 5 -0.48 26.48 -43.41
C GLY A 5 -2.00 26.63 -43.44
N ALA A 6 -2.52 26.63 -44.68
CA ALA A 6 -3.90 26.92 -45.00
C ALA A 6 -4.90 25.90 -44.44
N LYS A 7 -6.12 26.39 -44.16
CA LYS A 7 -7.27 25.60 -43.75
C LYS A 7 -7.54 24.49 -44.77
N THR A 8 -7.28 23.24 -44.41
CA THR A 8 -7.72 22.09 -45.20
C THR A 8 -8.90 21.46 -44.49
N GLY A 9 -10.08 21.64 -45.09
CA GLY A 9 -11.31 21.03 -44.63
C GLY A 9 -11.25 19.52 -44.82
N TYR A 10 -11.56 18.79 -43.75
CA TYR A 10 -12.08 17.44 -43.86
C TYR A 10 -13.19 17.30 -42.83
N LEU A 11 -14.40 17.68 -43.23
CA LEU A 11 -15.62 17.37 -42.51
C LEU A 11 -15.99 15.94 -42.88
N ASP A 12 -15.55 14.97 -42.06
CA ASP A 12 -16.11 13.63 -42.07
C ASP A 12 -17.51 13.70 -41.44
N LYS A 13 -18.53 13.42 -42.26
CA LYS A 13 -19.95 13.56 -41.91
C LYS A 13 -20.46 12.45 -40.99
N ASN A 14 -19.60 11.49 -40.61
CA ASN A 14 -19.99 10.34 -39.79
C ASN A 14 -19.34 10.28 -38.41
N GLN A 15 -18.59 11.32 -38.00
CA GLN A 15 -18.25 11.45 -36.60
C GLN A 15 -19.46 12.02 -35.88
N HIS A 16 -20.38 11.14 -35.48
CA HIS A 16 -21.24 11.40 -34.33
C HIS A 16 -20.31 11.53 -33.12
N ILE A 17 -19.68 12.70 -33.00
CA ILE A 17 -19.22 13.20 -31.73
C ILE A 17 -20.50 13.23 -30.92
N PHE A 18 -20.67 12.27 -30.02
CA PHE A 18 -21.57 12.45 -28.91
C PHE A 18 -21.07 13.73 -28.25
N GLU A 19 -21.67 14.86 -28.62
CA GLU A 19 -21.80 16.02 -27.77
C GLU A 19 -22.56 15.50 -26.55
N TYR A 20 -21.87 14.74 -25.72
CA TYR A 20 -22.21 14.66 -24.34
C TYR A 20 -22.09 16.11 -23.92
N GLU A 21 -23.24 16.79 -23.92
CA GLU A 21 -23.39 18.21 -23.65
C GLU A 21 -22.42 18.52 -22.53
N ALA A 22 -21.39 19.32 -22.81
CA ALA A 22 -20.26 19.48 -21.90
C ALA A 22 -20.74 19.86 -20.49
N ASP A 23 -21.93 20.46 -20.40
CA ASP A 23 -22.65 20.79 -19.19
C ASP A 23 -23.08 19.57 -18.37
N LYS A 24 -23.56 18.48 -19.00
CA LYS A 24 -23.80 17.22 -18.31
C LYS A 24 -22.49 16.64 -17.73
N LEU A 25 -21.35 16.77 -18.42
CA LEU A 25 -20.07 16.24 -17.90
C LEU A 25 -19.60 17.08 -16.74
N ARG A 26 -19.68 18.40 -16.88
CA ARG A 26 -19.37 19.37 -15.83
C ARG A 26 -20.24 19.14 -14.60
N GLU A 27 -21.50 18.77 -14.78
CA GLU A 27 -22.38 18.47 -13.67
C GLU A 27 -22.00 17.19 -12.96
N VAL A 28 -21.76 16.09 -13.71
CA VAL A 28 -21.26 14.83 -13.12
C VAL A 28 -19.96 15.06 -12.35
N VAL A 29 -19.02 15.84 -12.89
CA VAL A 29 -17.76 16.19 -12.21
C VAL A 29 -18.03 17.03 -10.96
N ARG A 30 -18.90 18.04 -11.02
CA ARG A 30 -19.27 18.86 -9.85
C ARG A 30 -19.92 18.03 -8.75
N THR A 31 -20.87 17.17 -9.11
CA THR A 31 -21.54 16.28 -8.15
C THR A 31 -20.54 15.31 -7.53
N GLY A 32 -19.65 14.70 -8.32
CA GLY A 32 -18.61 13.81 -7.82
C GLY A 32 -17.62 14.51 -6.87
N GLN A 33 -17.23 15.74 -7.17
CA GLN A 33 -16.39 16.56 -6.30
C GLN A 33 -17.11 16.95 -5.00
N ALA A 34 -18.39 17.30 -5.06
CA ALA A 34 -19.20 17.63 -3.89
C ALA A 34 -19.36 16.39 -2.98
N ILE A 35 -19.70 15.24 -3.56
CA ILE A 35 -19.77 13.96 -2.84
C ILE A 35 -18.42 13.65 -2.20
N GLY A 36 -17.32 13.73 -2.96
CA GLY A 36 -15.96 13.49 -2.44
C GLY A 36 -15.55 14.43 -1.30
N LYS A 37 -16.02 15.69 -1.31
CA LYS A 37 -15.81 16.64 -0.20
C LYS A 37 -16.68 16.35 1.02
N THR A 38 -17.88 15.81 0.82
CA THR A 38 -18.83 15.51 1.90
C THR A 38 -18.55 14.15 2.54
N LEU A 39 -17.97 13.23 1.78
CA LEU A 39 -17.31 12.03 2.29
C LEU A 39 -16.03 12.45 3.03
N GLN A 40 -16.21 13.06 4.20
CA GLN A 40 -15.17 13.08 5.22
C GLN A 40 -14.95 11.62 5.61
N ARG A 41 -14.03 10.95 4.92
CA ARG A 41 -13.46 9.72 5.46
C ARG A 41 -12.93 10.16 6.82
N PRO A 42 -13.44 9.60 7.94
CA PRO A 42 -12.88 9.96 9.24
C PRO A 42 -11.37 9.79 9.08
N GLU A 43 -10.61 10.79 9.53
CA GLU A 43 -9.17 10.69 9.64
C GLU A 43 -8.94 9.48 10.56
N LYS A 44 -8.85 8.28 9.98
CA LYS A 44 -8.57 7.08 10.74
C LYS A 44 -7.23 7.37 11.36
N GLU A 45 -7.23 7.57 12.67
CA GLU A 45 -6.04 7.79 13.47
C GLU A 45 -4.98 6.83 12.98
N ALA A 46 -3.85 7.39 12.55
CA ALA A 46 -2.79 6.60 11.96
C ALA A 46 -2.32 5.60 13.01
N ILE A 47 -2.47 4.30 12.75
CA ILE A 47 -2.00 3.25 13.65
C ILE A 47 -0.47 3.36 13.68
N PRO A 48 0.16 3.63 14.84
CA PRO A 48 1.61 3.68 14.92
C PRO A 48 2.20 2.28 14.68
N PHE A 49 3.38 2.23 14.05
CA PHE A 49 4.10 1.00 13.77
C PHE A 49 5.49 1.02 14.42
N ARG A 50 6.04 -0.16 14.67
CA ARG A 50 7.39 -0.39 15.18
C ARG A 50 8.17 -1.40 14.34
N GLU A 51 9.47 -1.44 14.58
CA GLU A 51 10.41 -2.32 13.88
C GLU A 51 10.24 -3.79 14.28
N CYS A 52 10.39 -4.68 13.30
CA CYS A 52 10.49 -6.10 13.54
C CYS A 52 11.86 -6.47 14.11
N CYS A 53 11.90 -7.26 15.19
CA CYS A 53 13.13 -7.73 15.82
C CYS A 53 14.01 -8.60 14.89
N CYS A 54 13.42 -9.22 13.86
CA CYS A 54 14.10 -10.05 12.87
C CYS A 54 14.66 -9.22 11.71
N CYS A 55 13.81 -8.58 10.90
CA CYS A 55 14.23 -7.90 9.66
C CYS A 55 14.49 -6.40 9.79
N LYS A 56 14.23 -5.78 10.96
CA LYS A 56 14.42 -4.34 11.23
C LYS A 56 13.58 -3.38 10.40
N LEU A 57 12.56 -3.87 9.68
CA LEU A 57 11.60 -3.02 8.98
C LEU A 57 10.39 -2.69 9.87
N ILE A 58 9.89 -1.46 9.72
CA ILE A 58 8.68 -0.96 10.40
C ILE A 58 7.45 -1.64 9.78
N THR A 59 6.95 -2.68 10.45
CA THR A 59 5.89 -3.57 9.90
C THR A 59 4.90 -4.04 10.96
N LEU A 60 5.19 -3.80 12.24
CA LEU A 60 4.40 -4.29 13.36
C LEU A 60 3.58 -3.15 13.94
N PRO A 61 2.25 -3.24 13.98
CA PRO A 61 1.41 -2.26 14.69
C PRO A 61 1.78 -2.21 16.17
N LEU A 62 1.92 -1.00 16.71
CA LEU A 62 2.40 -0.77 18.07
C LEU A 62 1.44 -1.36 19.12
N GLU A 63 0.14 -1.27 18.85
CA GLU A 63 -0.92 -1.69 19.77
C GLU A 63 -1.28 -3.18 19.68
N MET A 64 -0.65 -3.94 18.77
CA MET A 64 -0.94 -5.35 18.59
C MET A 64 0.24 -6.24 19.00
N GLU A 65 -0.02 -7.17 19.91
CA GLU A 65 0.92 -8.20 20.31
C GLU A 65 0.88 -9.41 19.37
N TYR A 66 1.99 -10.16 19.31
CA TYR A 66 2.09 -11.38 18.50
C TYR A 66 1.75 -11.19 17.02
N THR A 67 1.94 -9.98 16.49
CA THR A 67 1.71 -9.69 15.08
C THR A 67 2.80 -10.34 14.24
N LYS A 68 2.42 -10.98 13.14
CA LYS A 68 3.35 -11.52 12.16
C LYS A 68 3.85 -10.42 11.21
N CYS A 69 5.17 -10.27 11.12
CA CYS A 69 5.80 -9.38 10.14
C CYS A 69 5.44 -9.85 8.72
N CYS A 70 4.88 -8.94 7.92
CA CYS A 70 4.51 -9.22 6.52
C CYS A 70 5.71 -9.40 5.58
N VAL A 71 6.93 -9.04 6.02
CA VAL A 71 8.15 -9.18 5.23
C VAL A 71 8.87 -10.48 5.52
N CYS A 72 9.30 -10.71 6.77
CA CYS A 72 10.10 -11.90 7.10
C CYS A 72 9.28 -13.07 7.67
N GLY A 73 8.05 -12.82 8.11
CA GLY A 73 7.20 -13.84 8.72
C GLY A 73 7.46 -14.13 10.20
N TRP A 74 8.37 -13.43 10.87
CA TRP A 74 8.55 -13.49 12.33
C TRP A 74 7.28 -13.01 13.05
N ILE A 75 6.78 -13.79 14.00
CA ILE A 75 5.74 -13.41 14.95
C ILE A 75 6.40 -12.64 16.09
N ASP A 76 5.91 -11.44 16.37
CA ASP A 76 6.43 -10.59 17.43
C ASP A 76 6.06 -11.11 18.83
N ASP A 77 6.75 -12.17 19.22
CA ASP A 77 6.62 -12.85 20.49
C ASP A 77 7.54 -12.18 21.53
N PRO A 78 7.01 -11.50 22.55
CA PRO A 78 7.83 -10.81 23.56
C PRO A 78 8.83 -11.73 24.26
N PHE A 79 8.46 -12.99 24.49
CA PHE A 79 9.36 -13.96 25.12
C PHE A 79 10.55 -14.27 24.22
N GLN A 80 10.32 -14.59 22.95
CA GLN A 80 11.41 -14.90 22.01
C GLN A 80 12.22 -13.66 21.61
N ASN A 81 11.60 -12.48 21.62
CA ASN A 81 12.30 -11.21 21.41
C ASN A 81 13.28 -10.90 22.56
N GLY A 82 12.90 -11.23 23.81
CA GLY A 82 13.78 -11.11 24.98
C GLY A 82 14.77 -12.27 25.16
N ASN A 83 14.47 -13.43 24.57
CA ASN A 83 15.30 -14.64 24.67
C ASN A 83 15.69 -15.12 23.25
N PRO A 84 16.66 -14.46 22.60
CA PRO A 84 16.85 -14.57 21.16
C PRO A 84 17.37 -15.93 20.67
N ASP A 85 17.94 -16.74 21.56
CA ASP A 85 18.40 -18.10 21.29
C ASP A 85 17.38 -19.17 21.69
N ASN A 86 16.23 -18.78 22.26
CA ASN A 86 15.21 -19.74 22.70
C ASN A 86 14.20 -20.02 21.58
N PRO A 87 14.13 -21.27 21.07
CA PRO A 87 13.17 -21.64 20.05
C PRO A 87 11.76 -21.90 20.60
N ASN A 88 11.61 -22.01 21.93
CA ASN A 88 10.34 -22.27 22.58
C ASN A 88 9.49 -21.00 22.55
N GLY A 89 8.57 -20.94 21.60
CA GLY A 89 7.62 -19.85 21.42
C GLY A 89 6.81 -20.04 20.14
N ARG A 90 6.10 -19.00 19.71
CA ARG A 90 5.16 -19.12 18.57
C ARG A 90 5.84 -19.34 17.23
N ASN A 91 7.13 -19.01 17.11
CA ASN A 91 7.83 -19.11 15.84
C ASN A 91 8.31 -20.53 15.51
N GLY A 92 8.54 -21.38 16.52
CA GLY A 92 9.11 -22.72 16.34
C GLY A 92 10.59 -22.73 15.93
N LEU A 93 11.25 -21.58 16.04
CA LEU A 93 12.69 -21.37 15.91
C LEU A 93 13.07 -20.13 16.73
N SER A 94 14.35 -19.98 17.06
CA SER A 94 14.88 -18.84 17.81
C SER A 94 14.93 -17.57 16.95
N LEU A 95 15.01 -16.39 17.58
CA LEU A 95 15.13 -15.13 16.86
C LEU A 95 16.46 -15.05 16.08
N ASN A 96 17.53 -15.64 16.60
CA ASN A 96 18.82 -15.63 15.91
C ASN A 96 18.83 -16.55 14.69
N GLU A 97 18.21 -17.74 14.77
CA GLU A 97 17.96 -18.58 13.58
C GLU A 97 17.07 -17.87 12.57
N ALA A 98 16.05 -17.14 13.03
CA ALA A 98 15.14 -16.39 12.16
C ALA A 98 15.87 -15.28 11.39
N LYS A 99 16.76 -14.53 12.06
CA LYS A 99 17.62 -13.52 11.42
C LYS A 99 18.53 -14.14 10.37
N GLU A 100 19.13 -15.30 10.66
CA GLU A 100 20.00 -15.98 9.71
C GLU A 100 19.22 -16.49 8.50
N ASN A 101 18.06 -17.10 8.71
CA ASN A 101 17.16 -17.50 7.63
C ASN A 101 16.73 -16.31 6.78
N TYR A 102 16.38 -15.18 7.40
CA TYR A 102 16.01 -13.98 6.66
C TYR A 102 17.16 -13.44 5.81
N LYS A 103 18.41 -13.44 6.32
CA LYS A 103 19.59 -13.06 5.53
C LYS A 103 19.81 -13.97 4.32
N ARG A 104 19.56 -15.27 4.47
CA ARG A 104 19.79 -16.28 3.42
C ARG A 104 18.67 -16.36 2.40
N PHE A 105 17.41 -16.26 2.84
CA PHE A 105 16.23 -16.63 2.06
C PHE A 105 15.19 -15.51 1.93
N GLY A 106 15.38 -14.38 2.61
CA GLY A 106 14.38 -13.30 2.68
C GLY A 106 13.14 -13.63 3.53
N THR A 107 13.15 -14.77 4.23
CA THR A 107 12.06 -15.23 5.11
C THR A 107 12.62 -16.02 6.28
N THR A 108 11.88 -16.08 7.39
CA THR A 108 12.23 -16.86 8.59
C THR A 108 12.06 -18.36 8.41
N LYS A 109 11.16 -18.79 7.52
CA LYS A 109 10.92 -20.20 7.19
C LYS A 109 11.08 -20.40 5.68
N PRO A 110 12.14 -21.09 5.21
CA PRO A 110 12.26 -21.43 3.80
C PRO A 110 11.10 -22.35 3.36
N LYS A 111 10.73 -22.26 2.08
CA LYS A 111 9.69 -23.11 1.48
C LYS A 111 10.20 -24.52 1.24
#